data_AF-A0A9E3T2B7-F1
#
_entry.id   AF-A0A9E3T2B7-F1
#
_cell.length_a   1.000
_cell.length_b   1.000
_cell.length_c   1.000
_cell.angle_alpha   90.00
_cell.angle_beta   90.00
_cell.angle_gamma   90.00
#
_symmetry.space_group_name_H-M   'P 1'
#
loop_
_entity.id
_entity.type
_entity.pdbx_description
1 polymer ?
#
loop_
_entity_poly.entity_id
_entity_poly.type
_entity_poly.pdbx_seq_one_letter_code
_entity_poly.pdbx_strand_id
1 'polypeptide(L)' 'MNTLLLSATTLIGDGVKNSAGEDLGKLTEIMLDVESGRVAYAVLSFGGVLGLGNKLFAIPWEALT' A
#
# COMPACT_ATOMS: atom_id res chain seq x y z
N MET A 1 8.82 23.94 8.85
CA MET A 1 8.13 23.15 7.82
C MET A 1 7.27 22.13 8.55
N ASN A 2 5.97 22.09 8.26
CA ASN A 2 5.07 21.11 8.91
C ASN A 2 5.17 19.82 8.11
N THR A 3 5.89 18.83 8.62
CA THR A 3 6.03 17.53 7.93
C THR A 3 4.81 16.69 8.25
N LEU A 4 4.04 16.31 7.23
CA LEU A 4 2.98 15.32 7.37
C LEU A 4 3.64 13.94 7.34
N LEU A 5 3.59 13.26 8.48
CA LEU A 5 4.11 11.91 8.66
C LEU A 5 2.98 11.01 9.15
N LEU A 6 2.88 9.83 8.54
CA LEU A 6 2.01 8.76 9.00
C LEU A 6 2.88 7.57 9.38
N SER A 7 2.49 6.85 10.42
CA SER A 7 3.14 5.60 10.75
C SER A 7 2.77 4.54 9.72
N ALA A 8 3.66 3.58 9.45
CA ALA A 8 3.33 2.44 8.61
C ALA A 8 2.07 1.73 9.12
N THR A 9 1.94 1.55 10.43
CA THR A 9 0.76 0.95 11.08
C THR A 9 -0.54 1.72 10.87
N THR A 10 -0.47 3.03 10.60
CA THR A 10 -1.65 3.82 10.24
C THR A 10 -2.11 3.52 8.83
N LEU A 11 -1.17 3.28 7.91
CA LEU A 11 -1.45 3.04 6.49
C LEU A 11 -1.85 1.58 6.22
N ILE A 12 -1.30 0.61 6.95
CA ILE A 12 -1.63 -0.80 6.76
C ILE A 12 -3.12 -1.02 7.04
N GLY A 13 -3.82 -1.61 6.06
CA GLY A 13 -5.25 -1.89 6.09
C GLY A 13 -6.11 -0.84 5.37
N ASP A 14 -5.52 0.32 5.01
CA ASP A 14 -6.23 1.35 4.26
C ASP A 14 -6.66 0.85 2.88
N GLY A 15 -7.86 1.29 2.47
CA GLY A 15 -8.39 1.02 1.14
C GLY A 15 -7.69 1.86 0.09
N VAL A 16 -7.28 1.22 -0.99
CA VAL A 16 -6.64 1.88 -2.14
C VAL A 16 -7.67 2.03 -3.25
N LYS A 17 -7.71 3.21 -3.87
CA LYS A 17 -8.62 3.50 -4.98
C LYS A 17 -7.86 4.01 -6.19
N ASN A 18 -8.39 3.75 -7.38
CA ASN A 18 -7.88 4.42 -8.59
C ASN A 18 -8.46 5.85 -8.72
N SER A 19 -8.03 6.56 -9.77
CA SER A 19 -8.51 7.92 -10.07
C SER A 19 -10.00 8.02 -10.40
N ALA A 20 -10.65 6.91 -10.77
CA ALA A 20 -12.10 6.83 -10.96
C ALA A 20 -12.85 6.55 -9.64
N GLY A 21 -12.14 6.36 -8.53
CA GLY A 21 -12.73 6.07 -7.21
C GLY A 21 -13.07 4.59 -6.99
N GLU A 22 -12.68 3.70 -7.91
CA GLU A 22 -12.91 2.26 -7.80
C GLU A 22 -11.98 1.65 -6.74
N ASP A 23 -12.51 0.75 -5.91
CA ASP A 23 -11.75 0.04 -4.88
C ASP A 23 -10.82 -0.99 -5.52
N LEU A 24 -9.52 -0.84 -5.27
CA LEU A 24 -8.46 -1.73 -5.73
C LEU A 24 -8.00 -2.69 -4.64
N GLY A 25 -8.60 -2.68 -3.45
CA GLY A 25 -8.24 -3.53 -2.33
C GLY A 25 -7.54 -2.75 -1.21
N LYS A 26 -6.66 -3.43 -0.48
CA LYS A 26 -6.06 -2.87 0.74
C LYS A 26 -4.54 -2.88 0.70
N LEU A 27 -3.94 -1.84 1.26
CA LEU A 27 -2.51 -1.85 1.58
C LEU A 27 -2.24 -2.88 2.69
N THR A 28 -1.31 -3.79 2.47
CA THR A 28 -0.99 -4.88 3.40
C THR A 28 0.43 -4.81 3.93
N GLU A 29 1.38 -4.38 3.11
CA GLU A 29 2.79 -4.23 3.51
C GLU A 29 3.43 -3.02 2.83
N ILE A 30 4.51 -2.52 3.46
CA ILE A 30 5.38 -1.48 2.92
C ILE A 30 6.79 -2.07 2.91
N MET A 31 7.39 -2.16 1.73
CA MET A 31 8.70 -2.77 1.55
C MET A 31 9.78 -1.70 1.63
N LEU A 32 10.70 -1.88 2.58
CA LEU A 32 11.88 -1.04 2.72
C LEU A 32 13.05 -1.65 1.96
N ASP A 33 13.70 -0.84 1.12
CA ASP A 33 15.06 -1.12 0.69
C ASP A 33 16.03 -0.77 1.82
N VAL A 34 16.63 -1.80 2.40
CA VAL A 34 17.53 -1.68 3.56
C VAL A 34 18.88 -1.06 3.21
N GLU A 35 19.30 -1.11 1.94
CA GLU A 35 20.55 -0.51 1.50
C GLU A 35 20.40 1.01 1.35
N SER A 36 19.30 1.47 0.74
CA SER A 36 19.03 2.90 0.55
C SER A 36 18.30 3.57 1.70
N GLY A 37 17.66 2.79 2.58
CA GLY A 37 16.81 3.29 3.67
C GLY A 37 15.51 3.94 3.19
N ARG A 38 15.06 3.62 1.96
CA ARG A 38 13.87 4.20 1.33
C ARG A 38 12.78 3.15 1.14
N VAL A 39 11.53 3.60 1.05
CA VAL A 39 10.44 2.72 0.62
C VAL A 39 10.66 2.35 -0.85
N ALA A 40 10.68 1.05 -1.14
CA ALA A 40 10.80 0.54 -2.49
C ALA A 40 9.42 0.44 -3.18
N TYR A 41 8.46 -0.20 -2.51
CA TYR A 41 7.09 -0.35 -3.01
C TYR A 41 6.12 -0.72 -1.89
N ALA A 42 4.83 -0.57 -2.17
CA ALA A 42 3.71 -1.01 -1.35
C ALA A 42 3.15 -2.34 -1.86
N VAL A 43 2.61 -3.17 -0.97
CA VAL A 43 1.92 -4.41 -1.34
C VAL A 43 0.41 -4.22 -1.17
N LEU A 44 -0.31 -4.34 -2.27
CA LEU A 44 -1.76 -4.26 -2.32
C LEU A 44 -2.36 -5.67 -2.46
N SER A 45 -3.38 -5.96 -1.66
CA SER A 45 -4.15 -7.21 -1.72
C SER A 45 -5.53 -6.98 -2.30
N PHE A 46 -5.89 -7.73 -3.36
CA PHE A 46 -7.18 -7.63 -4.06
C PHE A 46 -7.84 -8.99 -4.34
N GLY A 47 -9.17 -9.04 -4.28
CA GLY A 47 -9.96 -10.07 -4.97
C GLY A 47 -10.11 -11.44 -4.30
N GLY A 48 -10.08 -11.53 -2.96
CA GLY A 48 -10.45 -12.74 -2.21
C GLY A 48 -11.52 -12.49 -1.15
N VAL A 49 -12.00 -13.57 -0.53
CA VAL A 49 -12.97 -13.54 0.58
C VAL A 49 -12.30 -14.18 1.79
N LEU A 50 -12.31 -13.50 2.94
CA LEU A 50 -11.76 -14.03 4.21
C LEU A 50 -10.30 -14.51 4.13
N GLY A 51 -9.43 -13.80 3.40
CA GLY A 51 -7.99 -14.08 3.35
C GLY A 51 -7.56 -15.23 2.43
N LEU A 52 -8.50 -15.93 1.79
CA LEU A 52 -8.21 -16.97 0.81
C LEU A 52 -8.35 -16.43 -0.61
N GLY A 53 -7.36 -16.74 -1.46
CA GLY A 53 -7.38 -16.41 -2.89
C GLY A 53 -7.05 -14.95 -3.23
N ASN A 54 -6.56 -14.16 -2.27
CA ASN A 54 -6.10 -12.79 -2.54
C ASN A 54 -4.95 -12.80 -3.54
N LYS A 55 -5.00 -11.87 -4.49
CA LYS A 55 -3.86 -11.55 -5.37
C LYS A 55 -3.08 -10.40 -4.75
N LEU A 56 -1.76 -10.52 -4.74
CA LEU A 56 -0.85 -9.48 -4.26
C LEU A 56 -0.24 -8.74 -5.45
N PHE A 57 -0.18 -7.42 -5.33
CA PHE A 57 0.38 -6.52 -6.32
C PHE A 57 1.42 -5.62 -5.67
N ALA A 58 2.61 -5.52 -6.27
CA ALA A 58 3.60 -4.53 -5.90
C ALA A 58 3.26 -3.20 -6.61
N ILE A 59 3.11 -2.14 -5.83
CA ILE A 59 2.75 -0.80 -6.30
C ILE A 59 3.90 0.16 -6.00
N PRO A 60 4.44 0.88 -7.00
CA PRO A 60 5.45 1.90 -6.76
C PRO A 60 4.98 2.91 -5.70
N TRP A 61 5.84 3.30 -4.77
CA TRP A 61 5.45 4.16 -3.65
C TRP A 61 4.94 5.53 -4.13
N GLU A 62 5.56 6.06 -5.16
CA GLU A 62 5.22 7.31 -5.82
C GLU A 62 3.86 7.31 -6.55
N ALA A 63 3.23 6.14 -6.71
CA ALA A 63 1.89 6.04 -7.29
C ALA A 63 0.76 6.29 -6.28
N LEU A 64 1.08 6.38 -4.98
CA LEU A 64 0.11 6.63 -3.90
C LEU A 64 0.08 8.13 -3.56
N THR A 65 -1.12 8.70 -3.48
CA THR A 65 -1.34 10.15 -3.25
C THR A 65 -2.46 10.43 -2.27
#